data_AF-A0A351E6V6-F1
#
_entry.id   AF-A0A351E6V6-F1
#
_cell.length_a   1.000
_cell.length_b   1.000
_cell.length_c   1.000
_cell.angle_alpha   90.00
_cell.angle_beta   90.00
_cell.angle_gamma   90.00
#
_symmetry.space_group_name_H-M   'P 1'
#
loop_
_entity.id
_entity.type
_entity.pdbx_description
1 polymer ?
#
loop_
_entity_poly.entity_id
_entity_poly.type
_entity_poly.pdbx_seq_one_letter_code
_entity_poly.pdbx_strand_id
1 'polypeptide(L)'
;ATCGLTALKVTYMKNFARDIQSQALNLAQLEELPDPQLLKRLKQVKGLGQWTIEMFMLLCLCRPDILPGDDFLLKKEVKGLFGLEKIPKRGELIKLTEKWRPWRSLAVWYLWQNSAAEETGR
;
A
#
# COMPACT_ATOMS: atom_id res chain seq x y z
N ALA A 1 -23.15 -14.64 -4.04
CA ALA A 1 -22.70 -13.52 -3.20
C ALA A 1 -23.24 -12.24 -3.84
N THR A 2 -24.11 -11.51 -3.14
CA THR A 2 -24.97 -10.43 -3.66
C THR A 2 -24.43 -9.02 -3.43
N CYS A 3 -23.21 -8.87 -2.90
CA CYS A 3 -22.63 -7.57 -2.50
C CYS A 3 -21.53 -7.04 -3.45
N GLY A 4 -21.56 -7.39 -4.74
CA GLY A 4 -20.61 -6.84 -5.74
C GLY A 4 -19.19 -7.41 -5.72
N LEU A 5 -18.95 -8.49 -4.97
CA LEU A 5 -17.65 -9.17 -4.92
C LEU A 5 -17.51 -10.24 -6.01
N THR A 6 -16.32 -10.29 -6.62
CA THR A 6 -15.98 -11.38 -7.54
C THR A 6 -15.78 -12.70 -6.78
N ALA A 7 -16.05 -13.83 -7.44
CA ALA A 7 -15.87 -15.16 -6.84
C ALA A 7 -14.44 -15.37 -6.31
N LEU A 8 -13.44 -14.88 -7.04
CA LEU A 8 -12.03 -14.97 -6.64
C LEU A 8 -11.74 -14.21 -5.34
N LYS A 9 -12.25 -12.97 -5.21
CA LYS A 9 -12.11 -12.18 -3.97
C LYS A 9 -12.78 -12.88 -2.79
N VAL A 10 -13.97 -13.45 -2.99
CA VAL A 10 -14.66 -14.24 -1.95
C VAL A 10 -13.80 -15.41 -1.49
N THR A 11 -13.17 -16.14 -2.41
CA THR A 11 -12.27 -17.24 -2.07
C THR A 11 -11.06 -16.76 -1.26
N TYR A 12 -10.42 -15.66 -1.66
CA TYR A 12 -9.28 -15.11 -0.92
C TYR A 12 -9.67 -14.69 0.50
N MET A 13 -10.78 -13.98 0.67
CA MET A 13 -11.25 -13.56 2.00
C MET A 13 -11.58 -14.75 2.90
N LYS A 14 -12.25 -15.79 2.36
CA LYS A 14 -12.55 -17.01 3.13
C LYS A 14 -11.28 -17.76 3.55
N ASN A 15 -10.28 -17.83 2.67
CA ASN A 15 -9.01 -18.47 3.00
C ASN A 15 -8.24 -17.69 4.06
N PHE A 16 -8.17 -16.36 3.91
CA PHE A 16 -7.55 -15.49 4.90
C PHE A 16 -8.20 -15.61 6.28
N ALA A 17 -9.53 -15.63 6.34
CA ALA A 17 -10.26 -15.85 7.60
C ALA A 17 -9.94 -17.22 8.23
N ARG A 18 -9.81 -18.28 7.41
CA ARG A 18 -9.42 -19.62 7.88
C ARG A 18 -7.98 -19.65 8.41
N ASP A 19 -7.05 -18.93 7.77
CA ASP A 19 -5.66 -18.84 8.22
C ASP A 19 -5.56 -18.14 9.58
N ILE A 20 -6.39 -17.12 9.82
CA ILE A 20 -6.50 -16.46 11.13
C ILE A 20 -7.12 -17.39 12.18
N GLN A 21 -8.25 -18.02 11.84
CA GLN A 21 -8.96 -18.92 12.77
C GLN A 21 -8.10 -20.11 13.18
N SER A 22 -7.29 -20.66 12.26
CA SER A 22 -6.37 -21.76 12.54
C SER A 22 -5.06 -21.34 13.22
N GLN A 23 -4.89 -20.05 13.53
CA GLN A 23 -3.64 -19.46 14.05
C GLN A 23 -2.43 -19.60 13.11
N ALA A 24 -2.64 -20.02 11.85
CA ALA A 24 -1.60 -20.02 10.83
C ALA A 24 -1.13 -18.59 10.49
N LEU A 25 -1.98 -17.58 10.71
CA LEU A 25 -1.64 -16.16 10.66
C LEU A 25 -2.16 -15.45 11.91
N ASN A 26 -1.24 -14.93 12.73
CA ASN A 26 -1.60 -14.15 13.91
C ASN A 26 -1.44 -12.65 13.62
N LEU A 27 -2.55 -11.91 13.60
CA LEU A 27 -2.56 -10.48 13.30
C LEU A 27 -1.85 -9.63 14.37
N ALA A 28 -1.96 -9.99 15.65
CA ALA A 28 -1.31 -9.25 16.74
C ALA A 28 0.22 -9.28 16.60
N GLN A 29 0.77 -10.41 16.17
CA GLN A 29 2.20 -10.54 15.92
C GLN A 29 2.66 -9.73 14.71
N LEU A 30 1.79 -9.44 13.74
CA LEU A 30 2.19 -8.69 12.54
C LEU A 30 2.59 -7.25 12.87
N GLU A 31 1.95 -6.62 13.85
CA GLU A 31 2.20 -5.24 14.23
C GLU A 31 3.62 -5.04 14.82
N GLU A 32 4.15 -6.07 15.45
CA GLU A 32 5.50 -6.07 16.05
C GLU A 32 6.61 -6.39 15.04
N LEU A 33 6.26 -6.94 13.87
CA LEU A 33 7.26 -7.34 12.88
C LEU A 33 7.90 -6.14 12.18
N PRO A 34 9.23 -6.17 11.97
CA PRO A 34 9.89 -5.22 11.09
C PRO A 34 9.31 -5.27 9.66
N ASP A 35 9.22 -4.11 9.01
CA ASP A 35 8.57 -3.96 7.70
C ASP A 35 8.96 -5.01 6.64
N PRO A 36 10.25 -5.36 6.44
CA PRO A 36 10.63 -6.40 5.47
C PRO A 36 10.09 -7.79 5.82
N GLN A 37 10.01 -8.11 7.12
CA GLN A 37 9.51 -9.40 7.60
C GLN A 37 7.99 -9.47 7.48
N LEU A 38 7.29 -8.40 7.86
CA LEU A 38 5.84 -8.27 7.70
C LEU A 38 5.44 -8.45 6.24
N LEU A 39 6.11 -7.74 5.33
CA LEU A 39 5.88 -7.83 3.91
C LEU A 39 6.10 -9.26 3.39
N LYS A 40 7.23 -9.89 3.75
CA LYS A 40 7.52 -11.27 3.37
C LYS A 40 6.44 -12.24 3.89
N ARG A 41 5.96 -12.03 5.11
CA ARG A 41 4.94 -12.88 5.74
C ARG A 41 3.60 -12.74 5.03
N LEU A 42 3.11 -11.52 4.82
CA LEU A 42 1.82 -11.28 4.17
C LEU A 42 1.82 -11.66 2.69
N LYS A 43 2.96 -11.57 2.01
CA LYS A 43 3.09 -11.98 0.59
C LYS A 43 2.88 -13.48 0.36
N GLN A 44 2.92 -14.31 1.42
CA GLN A 44 2.58 -15.73 1.36
C GLN A 44 1.06 -15.96 1.27
N VAL A 45 0.24 -14.98 1.66
CA VAL A 45 -1.21 -15.08 1.64
C VAL A 45 -1.72 -14.87 0.21
N LYS A 46 -2.41 -15.87 -0.34
CA LYS A 46 -3.01 -15.77 -1.67
C LYS A 46 -4.01 -14.62 -1.73
N GLY A 47 -3.83 -13.73 -2.70
CA GLY A 47 -4.67 -12.54 -2.89
C GLY A 47 -4.10 -11.25 -2.32
N LEU A 48 -3.04 -11.31 -1.51
CA LEU A 48 -2.33 -10.12 -1.04
C LEU A 48 -1.13 -9.81 -1.95
N GLY A 49 -1.31 -8.83 -2.84
CA GLY A 49 -0.24 -8.29 -3.66
C GLY A 49 0.65 -7.30 -2.89
N GLN A 50 1.82 -6.99 -3.45
CA GLN A 50 2.78 -6.02 -2.90
C GLN A 50 2.10 -4.68 -2.55
N TRP A 51 1.37 -4.10 -3.50
CA TRP A 51 0.65 -2.85 -3.31
C TRP A 51 -0.39 -2.94 -2.18
N THR A 52 -1.17 -4.02 -2.11
CA THR A 52 -2.17 -4.23 -1.05
C THR A 52 -1.53 -4.29 0.34
N ILE A 53 -0.37 -4.93 0.45
CA ILE A 53 0.38 -5.01 1.71
C ILE A 53 0.93 -3.63 2.09
N GLU A 54 1.49 -2.89 1.13
CA GLU A 54 1.96 -1.52 1.34
C GLU A 54 0.80 -0.60 1.78
N MET A 55 -0.38 -0.71 1.17
CA MET A 55 -1.59 -0.01 1.61
C MET A 55 -1.96 -0.37 3.05
N PHE A 56 -1.95 -1.66 3.40
CA PHE A 56 -2.25 -2.10 4.77
C PHE A 56 -1.25 -1.54 5.79
N MET A 57 0.04 -1.56 5.48
CA MET A 57 1.09 -1.02 6.35
C MET A 57 0.93 0.49 6.55
N LEU A 58 0.59 1.22 5.49
CA LEU A 58 0.43 2.67 5.52
C LEU A 58 -0.87 3.09 6.24
N LEU A 59 -2.01 2.50 5.87
CA LEU A 59 -3.35 2.95 6.30
C LEU A 59 -3.84 2.28 7.58
N CYS A 60 -3.50 1.02 7.82
CA CYS A 60 -4.00 0.26 8.97
C CYS A 60 -3.00 0.18 10.11
N LEU A 61 -1.71 -0.02 9.79
CA LEU A 61 -0.64 -0.07 10.80
C LEU A 61 0.04 1.28 11.04
N CYS A 62 -0.34 2.31 10.28
CA CYS A 62 0.20 3.66 10.40
C CYS A 62 1.74 3.71 10.38
N ARG A 63 2.39 2.79 9.64
CA ARG A 63 3.86 2.76 9.53
C ARG A 63 4.32 4.07 8.86
N PRO A 64 5.29 4.81 9.43
CA PRO A 64 5.60 6.17 8.98
C PRO A 64 6.35 6.23 7.65
N ASP A 65 7.03 5.15 7.27
CA ASP A 65 8.00 5.14 6.18
C ASP A 65 7.64 4.21 5.03
N ILE A 66 6.36 4.16 4.64
CA ILE A 66 5.87 3.32 3.55
C ILE A 66 5.73 4.15 2.28
N LEU A 67 6.25 3.60 1.18
CA LEU A 67 6.12 4.15 -0.16
C LEU A 67 5.48 3.10 -1.07
N PRO A 68 4.20 3.21 -1.40
CA PRO A 68 3.50 2.24 -2.23
C PRO A 68 3.93 2.42 -3.69
N GLY A 69 5.05 1.82 -4.04
CA GLY A 69 5.77 2.11 -5.29
C GLY A 69 5.05 1.68 -6.56
N ASP A 70 3.91 1.02 -6.45
CA ASP A 70 3.05 0.62 -7.56
C ASP A 70 1.72 1.38 -7.60
N ASP A 71 1.52 2.32 -6.69
CA ASP A 71 0.35 3.19 -6.66
C ASP A 71 0.36 4.18 -7.83
N PHE A 72 -0.67 4.12 -8.69
CA PHE A 72 -0.73 4.95 -9.89
C PHE A 72 -0.92 6.43 -9.55
N LEU A 73 -1.77 6.73 -8.57
CA LEU A 73 -2.06 8.11 -8.16
C LEU A 73 -0.79 8.77 -7.62
N LEU A 74 -0.08 8.12 -6.70
CA LEU A 74 1.21 8.57 -6.20
C LEU A 74 2.21 8.84 -7.34
N LYS A 75 2.35 7.92 -8.30
CA LYS A 75 3.29 8.12 -9.42
C LYS A 75 2.89 9.31 -10.30
N LYS A 76 1.59 9.51 -10.51
CA LYS A 76 1.05 10.67 -11.26
C LYS A 76 1.38 11.98 -10.54
N GLU A 77 1.15 12.05 -9.23
CA GLU A 77 1.45 13.24 -8.43
C GLU A 77 2.96 13.53 -8.40
N VAL A 78 3.79 12.50 -8.22
CA VAL A 78 5.26 12.66 -8.28
C VAL A 78 5.73 13.12 -9.65
N LYS A 79 5.12 12.62 -10.73
CA LYS A 79 5.41 13.13 -12.08
C LYS A 79 5.18 14.64 -12.14
N GLY A 80 4.04 15.12 -11.65
CA GLY A 80 3.70 16.55 -11.62
C GLY A 80 4.67 17.34 -10.75
N LEU A 81 4.88 16.91 -9.51
CA LEU A 81 5.72 17.59 -8.52
C LEU A 81 7.18 17.78 -8.98
N PHE A 82 7.73 16.79 -9.67
CA PHE A 82 9.12 16.83 -10.17
C PHE A 82 9.22 17.24 -11.64
N GLY A 83 8.12 17.62 -12.30
CA GLY A 83 8.11 18.03 -13.71
C GLY A 83 8.61 16.95 -14.68
N LEU A 84 8.34 15.67 -14.39
CA LEU A 84 8.84 14.55 -15.18
C LEU A 84 8.03 14.37 -16.47
N GLU A 85 8.69 14.01 -17.57
CA GLU A 85 7.99 13.73 -18.84
C GLU A 85 7.10 12.48 -18.76
N LYS A 86 7.56 11.46 -18.02
CA LYS A 86 6.91 10.14 -17.92
C LYS A 86 6.63 9.79 -16.46
N ILE A 87 5.63 8.92 -16.27
CA ILE A 87 5.31 8.34 -14.96
C ILE A 87 6.54 7.56 -14.47
N PRO A 88 7.11 7.90 -13.29
CA PRO A 88 8.32 7.26 -12.81
C PRO A 88 8.09 5.78 -12.51
N LYS A 89 9.06 4.94 -12.87
CA LYS A 89 9.05 3.53 -12.46
C LYS A 89 9.29 3.41 -10.97
N ARG A 90 8.94 2.26 -10.37
CA ARG A 90 9.11 2.00 -8.92
C ARG A 90 10.53 2.33 -8.41
N GLY A 91 11.57 1.94 -9.14
CA GLY A 91 12.96 2.22 -8.75
C GLY A 91 13.33 3.72 -8.81
N GLU A 92 12.80 4.45 -9.78
CA GLU A 92 13.00 5.91 -9.90
C GLU A 92 12.23 6.63 -8.80
N LEU A 93 10.99 6.24 -8.55
CA LEU A 93 10.15 6.75 -7.48
C LEU A 93 10.84 6.61 -6.13
N ILE A 94 11.45 5.45 -5.83
CA ILE A 94 12.22 5.24 -4.59
C ILE A 94 13.38 6.24 -4.50
N LYS A 95 14.14 6.47 -5.58
CA LYS A 95 15.27 7.41 -5.57
C LYS A 95 14.83 8.86 -5.38
N LEU A 96 13.76 9.28 -6.07
CA LEU A 96 13.23 10.64 -5.99
C LEU A 96 12.71 10.98 -4.59
N THR A 97 12.18 9.98 -3.89
CA THR A 97 11.51 10.13 -2.60
C THR A 97 12.38 9.77 -1.40
N GLU A 98 13.67 9.48 -1.62
CA GLU A 98 14.59 9.08 -0.54
C GLU A 98 14.72 10.18 0.54
N LYS A 99 14.66 11.46 0.13
CA LYS A 99 14.69 12.62 1.05
C LYS A 99 13.45 12.74 1.94
N TRP A 100 12.38 11.99 1.67
CA TRP A 100 11.15 12.04 2.46
C TRP A 100 11.21 11.10 3.68
N ARG A 101 12.22 10.23 3.77
CA ARG A 101 12.43 9.40 4.94
C ARG A 101 12.65 10.26 6.20
N PRO A 102 12.18 9.81 7.37
CA PRO A 102 11.45 8.57 7.63
C PRO A 102 9.92 8.70 7.49
N TRP A 103 9.41 9.74 6.82
CA TRP A 103 8.00 10.12 6.79
C TRP A 103 7.35 9.97 5.41
N ARG A 104 7.77 8.97 4.63
CA ARG A 104 7.22 8.74 3.27
C ARG A 104 5.72 8.53 3.28
N SER A 105 5.16 7.88 4.30
CA SER A 105 3.70 7.69 4.41
C SER A 105 2.95 9.02 4.51
N LEU A 106 3.52 9.99 5.23
CA LEU A 106 2.92 11.33 5.36
C LEU A 106 2.94 12.07 4.02
N ALA A 107 4.06 12.03 3.31
CA ALA A 107 4.18 12.63 1.97
C ALA A 107 3.17 12.00 0.99
N VAL A 108 3.04 10.67 0.99
CA VAL A 108 2.06 9.95 0.16
C VAL A 108 0.64 10.41 0.48
N TRP A 109 0.29 10.51 1.77
CA TRP A 109 -1.03 10.98 2.18
C TRP A 109 -1.33 12.41 1.68
N TYR A 110 -0.38 13.34 1.80
CA TYR A 110 -0.55 14.70 1.29
C TYR A 110 -0.74 14.75 -0.23
N LEU A 111 -0.01 13.93 -0.99
CA LEU A 111 -0.18 13.86 -2.45
C LEU A 111 -1.55 13.32 -2.83
N TRP A 112 -2.08 12.34 -2.10
CA TRP A 112 -3.46 11.89 -2.30
C TRP A 112 -4.49 12.98 -1.99
N GLN A 113 -4.29 13.77 -0.92
CA GLN A 113 -5.17 14.90 -0.61
C GLN A 113 -5.12 15.97 -1.70
N ASN A 114 -3.93 16.29 -2.23
CA ASN A 114 -3.78 17.25 -3.32
C ASN A 114 -4.57 16.80 -4.55
N SER A 115 -4.40 15.55 -4.96
CA SER A 115 -5.12 15.00 -6.12
C SER A 115 -6.65 15.05 -5.93
N ALA A 116 -7.13 14.73 -4.72
CA ALA A 116 -8.55 14.82 -4.40
C ALA A 116 -9.09 16.27 -4.44
N ALA A 117 -8.29 17.25 -4.01
CA ALA A 117 -8.66 18.66 -4.08
C ALA A 117 -8.80 19.14 -5.53
N GLU A 118 -7.84 18.81 -6.39
CA GLU A 118 -7.85 19.13 -7.82
C GLU A 118 -9.10 18.58 -8.53
N GLU A 119 -9.50 17.33 -8.24
CA GLU A 119 -10.71 16.73 -8.80
C GLU A 119 -12.00 17.46 -8.37
N THR A 120 -11.99 18.10 -7.20
CA THR A 120 -13.14 18.87 -6.68
C THR A 120 -13.12 20.35 -7.07
N GLY A 121 -12.12 20.80 -7.82
CA GLY A 121 -11.94 22.21 -8.21
C GLY A 121 -11.69 23.15 -7.04
N ARG A 122 -11.13 22.63 -5.94
CA ARG A 122 -10.79 23.36 -4.72
C ARG A 122 -9.30 23.68 -4.66
#